data_AF-A0A352T0B5-F1
#
_entry.id   AF-A0A352T0B5-F1
#
_cell.length_a   1.000
_cell.length_b   1.000
_cell.length_c   1.000
_cell.angle_alpha   90.00
_cell.angle_beta   90.00
_cell.angle_gamma   90.00
#
_symmetry.space_group_name_H-M   'P 1'
#
loop_
_entity.id
_entity.type
_entity.pdbx_description
1 polymer ?
#
loop_
_entity_poly.entity_id
_entity_poly.type
_entity_poly.pdbx_seq_one_letter_code
_entity_poly.pdbx_strand_id
1 'polypeptide(L)'
;DEKRHFENILPAYMSGKSPESFNPDAPVSRAEMVTIFCRLNNLPYDTVAQLKSVFTDIENHWARDYIAMGSSKKYVSGYKDKTFKPDNSITRAEFCQMLTKISSYKSLLNALPASENYIYTDIGNHWAKKEILTISNRNLLLGIGDRFSPDAPITRGEVVHAVNMLYGYNPSYLELAHISTLYNKYYSFRDISGHKYYNDIIISVIGMYREKIN
;
A
#
# COMPACT_ATOMS: atom_id res chain seq x y z
N ASP A 1 4.83 9.46 -29.39
CA ASP A 1 4.65 8.11 -28.83
C ASP A 1 5.19 8.14 -27.41
N GLU A 2 4.33 8.45 -26.42
CA GLU A 2 4.72 8.78 -25.04
C GLU A 2 5.55 7.67 -24.36
N LYS A 3 5.39 6.41 -24.81
CA LYS A 3 6.21 5.26 -24.40
C LYS A 3 7.70 5.40 -24.73
N ARG A 4 8.07 6.34 -25.60
CA ARG A 4 9.46 6.67 -25.92
C ARG A 4 10.13 7.55 -24.85
N HIS A 5 9.35 8.25 -24.03
CA HIS A 5 9.87 9.23 -23.06
C HIS A 5 9.74 8.78 -21.60
N PHE A 6 8.76 7.93 -21.30
CA PHE A 6 8.52 7.46 -19.93
C PHE A 6 8.59 5.92 -19.83
N GLU A 7 9.09 5.44 -18.71
CA GLU A 7 9.09 4.04 -18.31
C GLU A 7 8.22 3.84 -17.07
N ASN A 8 7.37 2.81 -17.08
CA ASN A 8 6.63 2.42 -15.89
C ASN A 8 7.52 1.56 -14.98
N ILE A 9 7.82 2.07 -13.79
CA ILE A 9 8.69 1.42 -12.80
C ILE A 9 7.89 0.74 -11.67
N LEU A 10 6.59 1.01 -11.56
CA LEU A 10 5.69 0.39 -10.60
C LEU A 10 4.28 0.30 -11.19
N PRO A 11 3.70 -0.90 -11.37
CA PRO A 11 2.34 -1.02 -11.90
C PRO A 11 1.31 -0.37 -10.98
N ALA A 12 0.14 -0.04 -11.54
CA ALA A 12 -1.03 0.32 -10.74
C ALA A 12 -1.31 -0.78 -9.71
N TYR A 13 -1.47 -0.40 -8.45
CA TYR A 13 -1.63 -1.35 -7.33
C TYR A 13 -2.94 -1.14 -6.56
N MET A 14 -3.62 -0.01 -6.77
CA MET A 14 -4.94 0.30 -6.23
C MET A 14 -6.01 0.36 -7.32
N SER A 15 -7.26 0.30 -6.88
CA SER A 15 -8.45 0.62 -7.69
C SER A 15 -9.41 1.49 -6.87
N GLY A 16 -10.28 2.23 -7.55
CA GLY A 16 -11.39 2.93 -6.89
C GLY A 16 -12.36 1.96 -6.21
N LYS A 17 -13.12 2.45 -5.22
CA LYS A 17 -14.22 1.70 -4.60
C LYS A 17 -15.47 1.73 -5.48
N SER A 18 -15.59 2.77 -6.32
CA SER A 18 -16.55 2.87 -7.41
C SER A 18 -15.88 3.53 -8.63
N PRO A 19 -16.53 3.57 -9.80
CA PRO A 19 -16.00 4.27 -10.96
C PRO A 19 -15.69 5.77 -10.72
N GLU A 20 -16.36 6.38 -9.74
CA GLU A 20 -16.30 7.83 -9.48
C GLU A 20 -15.66 8.19 -8.14
N SER A 21 -15.21 7.20 -7.36
CA SER A 21 -14.77 7.41 -5.99
C SER A 21 -13.61 6.51 -5.59
N PHE A 22 -12.55 7.11 -5.06
CA PHE A 22 -11.40 6.38 -4.54
C PHE A 22 -11.58 5.98 -3.06
N ASN A 23 -12.26 6.82 -2.29
CA ASN A 23 -12.47 6.79 -0.85
C ASN A 23 -11.16 6.83 -0.06
N PRO A 24 -10.39 7.95 -0.08
CA PRO A 24 -9.07 8.00 0.52
C PRO A 24 -9.07 7.82 2.05
N ASP A 25 -10.10 8.28 2.74
CA ASP A 25 -10.19 8.18 4.20
C ASP A 25 -10.83 6.86 4.69
N ALA A 26 -11.29 6.01 3.78
CA ALA A 26 -11.87 4.73 4.17
C ALA A 26 -10.78 3.76 4.66
N PRO A 27 -11.08 2.93 5.67
CA PRO A 27 -10.19 1.86 6.12
C PRO A 27 -9.84 0.87 5.01
N VAL A 28 -8.64 0.30 5.10
CA VAL A 28 -8.20 -0.81 4.22
C VAL A 28 -8.48 -2.15 4.89
N SER A 29 -9.15 -3.06 4.17
CA SER A 29 -9.36 -4.42 4.66
C SER A 29 -8.11 -5.30 4.51
N ARG A 30 -8.07 -6.42 5.23
CA ARG A 30 -7.00 -7.42 5.13
C ARG A 30 -6.87 -8.00 3.73
N ALA A 31 -8.00 -8.23 3.06
CA ALA A 31 -8.03 -8.67 1.66
C ALA A 31 -7.46 -7.62 0.71
N GLU A 32 -7.82 -6.35 0.88
CA GLU A 32 -7.26 -5.28 0.05
C GLU A 32 -5.75 -5.16 0.21
N MET A 33 -5.25 -5.20 1.45
CA MET A 33 -3.82 -5.06 1.73
C MET A 33 -3.00 -6.19 1.12
N VAL A 34 -3.42 -7.45 1.28
CA VAL A 34 -2.67 -8.57 0.69
C VAL A 34 -2.65 -8.50 -0.84
N THR A 35 -3.75 -8.05 -1.46
CA THR A 35 -3.80 -7.84 -2.90
C THR A 35 -2.81 -6.75 -3.35
N ILE A 36 -2.71 -5.64 -2.60
CA ILE A 36 -1.72 -4.59 -2.87
C ILE A 36 -0.30 -5.17 -2.83
N PHE A 37 0.06 -5.90 -1.77
CA PHE A 37 1.39 -6.51 -1.66
C PHE A 37 1.68 -7.54 -2.74
N CYS A 38 0.71 -8.37 -3.13
CA CYS A 38 0.88 -9.31 -4.23
C CYS A 38 1.15 -8.59 -5.56
N ARG A 39 0.37 -7.55 -5.89
CA ARG A 39 0.57 -6.75 -7.12
C ARG A 39 1.96 -6.09 -7.15
N LEU A 40 2.35 -5.46 -6.05
CA LEU A 40 3.64 -4.78 -5.91
C LEU A 40 4.86 -5.71 -5.98
N ASN A 41 4.66 -7.01 -5.75
CA ASN A 41 5.71 -8.02 -5.81
C ASN A 41 5.63 -8.90 -7.08
N ASN A 42 4.94 -8.43 -8.13
CA ASN A 42 4.76 -9.15 -9.40
C ASN A 42 4.25 -10.57 -9.18
N LEU A 43 3.28 -10.72 -8.29
CA LEU A 43 2.56 -11.96 -8.06
C LEU A 43 1.12 -11.83 -8.59
N PRO A 44 0.92 -11.73 -9.92
CA PRO A 44 -0.42 -11.83 -10.48
C PRO A 44 -0.94 -13.25 -10.23
N TYR A 45 -2.24 -13.38 -9.94
CA TYR A 45 -2.83 -14.72 -9.91
C TYR A 45 -3.04 -15.19 -11.35
N ASP A 46 -2.51 -16.37 -11.66
CA ASP A 46 -2.84 -17.11 -12.87
C ASP A 46 -4.03 -18.00 -12.53
N THR A 47 -5.12 -17.88 -13.29
CA THR A 47 -6.40 -18.58 -13.11
C THR A 47 -6.30 -20.11 -13.16
N VAL A 48 -5.12 -20.67 -13.41
CA VAL A 48 -4.91 -22.09 -13.73
C VAL A 48 -4.48 -22.92 -12.51
N ALA A 49 -4.11 -22.32 -11.38
CA ALA A 49 -3.80 -23.07 -10.15
C ALA A 49 -4.74 -22.66 -9.01
N GLN A 50 -5.68 -23.54 -8.63
CA GLN A 50 -6.34 -23.44 -7.33
C GLN A 50 -5.29 -23.64 -6.23
N LEU A 51 -4.66 -22.55 -5.79
CA LEU A 51 -3.80 -22.58 -4.62
C LEU A 51 -4.62 -23.12 -3.45
N LYS A 52 -4.12 -24.18 -2.83
CA LYS A 52 -4.75 -24.75 -1.65
C LYS A 52 -4.64 -23.72 -0.52
N SER A 53 -5.78 -23.11 -0.17
CA SER A 53 -5.87 -22.25 1.01
C SER A 53 -5.89 -23.11 2.27
N VAL A 54 -5.23 -22.62 3.33
CA VAL A 54 -5.36 -23.17 4.69
C VAL A 54 -6.51 -22.54 5.46
N PHE A 55 -7.13 -21.48 4.91
CA PHE A 55 -8.17 -20.70 5.57
C PHE A 55 -9.57 -21.15 5.16
N THR A 56 -10.47 -21.25 6.14
CA THR A 56 -11.83 -21.79 5.98
C THR A 56 -12.86 -20.73 5.57
N ASP A 57 -12.53 -19.44 5.66
CA ASP A 57 -13.47 -18.32 5.50
C ASP A 57 -13.25 -17.51 4.21
N ILE A 58 -12.53 -18.06 3.23
CA ILE A 58 -12.18 -17.34 1.99
C ILE A 58 -12.62 -18.04 0.71
N GLU A 59 -13.31 -19.18 0.79
CA GLU A 59 -13.57 -20.05 -0.38
C GLU A 59 -14.27 -19.32 -1.53
N ASN A 60 -15.25 -18.47 -1.21
CA ASN A 60 -16.03 -17.67 -2.15
C ASN A 60 -15.63 -16.18 -2.15
N HIS A 61 -14.51 -15.84 -1.55
CA HIS A 61 -14.07 -14.45 -1.41
C HIS A 61 -13.26 -14.01 -2.64
N TRP A 62 -13.52 -12.81 -3.18
CA TRP A 62 -12.85 -12.29 -4.40
C TRP A 62 -11.32 -12.28 -4.30
N ALA A 63 -10.79 -12.06 -3.09
CA ALA A 63 -9.36 -12.04 -2.81
C ALA A 63 -8.76 -13.41 -2.47
N ARG A 64 -9.52 -14.51 -2.60
CA ARG A 64 -9.09 -15.85 -2.18
C ARG A 64 -7.67 -16.18 -2.63
N ASP A 65 -7.40 -16.03 -3.92
CA ASP A 65 -6.12 -16.44 -4.50
C ASP A 65 -4.98 -15.53 -4.05
N TYR A 66 -5.23 -14.22 -3.94
CA TYR A 66 -4.28 -13.28 -3.35
C TYR A 66 -3.98 -13.62 -1.87
N ILE A 67 -4.99 -14.00 -1.10
CA ILE A 67 -4.83 -14.38 0.30
C ILE A 67 -3.99 -15.67 0.40
N ALA A 68 -4.32 -16.71 -0.38
CA ALA A 68 -3.58 -17.96 -0.40
C ALA A 68 -2.12 -17.74 -0.80
N MET A 69 -1.90 -16.92 -1.82
CA MET A 69 -0.58 -16.58 -2.34
C MET A 69 0.23 -15.75 -1.35
N GLY A 70 -0.33 -14.65 -0.83
CA GLY A 70 0.30 -13.80 0.18
C GLY A 70 0.63 -14.56 1.46
N SER A 71 -0.22 -15.53 1.86
CA SER A 71 0.10 -16.43 2.96
C SER A 71 1.27 -17.36 2.64
N SER A 72 1.33 -17.94 1.43
CA SER A 72 2.46 -18.81 1.03
C SER A 72 3.79 -18.06 0.95
N LYS A 73 3.76 -16.77 0.61
CA LYS A 73 4.90 -15.86 0.58
C LYS A 73 5.21 -15.20 1.93
N LYS A 74 4.42 -15.51 2.97
CA LYS A 74 4.53 -14.94 4.33
C LYS A 74 4.37 -13.42 4.39
N TYR A 75 3.63 -12.84 3.45
CA TYR A 75 3.27 -11.42 3.48
C TYR A 75 2.18 -11.14 4.52
N VAL A 76 1.29 -12.11 4.70
CA VAL A 76 0.21 -12.07 5.69
C VAL A 76 0.12 -13.40 6.44
N SER A 77 -0.61 -13.40 7.55
CA SER A 77 -0.92 -14.59 8.34
C SER A 77 -2.38 -14.53 8.80
N GLY A 78 -3.02 -15.69 8.94
CA GLY A 78 -4.36 -15.80 9.52
C GLY A 78 -4.31 -16.11 11.02
N TYR A 79 -5.46 -16.46 11.57
CA TYR A 79 -5.69 -16.72 12.97
C TYR A 79 -5.51 -18.21 13.31
N LYS A 80 -5.37 -18.51 14.60
CA LYS A 80 -5.19 -19.90 15.10
C LYS A 80 -6.37 -20.82 14.78
N ASP A 81 -7.56 -20.25 14.60
CA ASP A 81 -8.80 -20.94 14.25
C ASP A 81 -8.93 -21.27 12.76
N LYS A 82 -7.86 -21.09 11.98
CA LYS A 82 -7.82 -21.26 10.52
C LYS A 82 -8.69 -20.27 9.75
N THR A 83 -9.00 -19.10 10.31
CA THR A 83 -9.63 -17.99 9.57
C THR A 83 -8.60 -16.97 9.10
N PHE A 84 -8.93 -16.19 8.07
CA PHE A 84 -8.15 -15.03 7.62
C PHE A 84 -8.82 -13.70 7.98
N LYS A 85 -10.15 -13.67 8.07
CA LYS A 85 -11.03 -12.51 8.27
C LYS A 85 -10.77 -11.43 7.21
N PRO A 86 -11.06 -11.73 5.93
CA PRO A 86 -10.65 -10.88 4.80
C PRO A 86 -11.20 -9.46 4.86
N ASP A 87 -12.40 -9.28 5.39
CA ASP A 87 -13.09 -7.97 5.43
C ASP A 87 -12.77 -7.13 6.67
N ASN A 88 -12.04 -7.68 7.65
CA ASN A 88 -11.60 -6.89 8.79
C ASN A 88 -10.62 -5.82 8.36
N SER A 89 -10.75 -4.62 8.93
CA SER A 89 -9.79 -3.54 8.72
C SER A 89 -8.42 -3.88 9.33
N ILE A 90 -7.38 -3.36 8.71
CA ILE A 90 -6.00 -3.40 9.24
C ILE A 90 -5.75 -2.16 10.08
N THR A 91 -5.09 -2.35 11.22
CA THR A 91 -4.59 -1.25 12.06
C THR A 91 -3.31 -0.64 11.51
N ARG A 92 -3.03 0.62 11.85
CA ARG A 92 -1.79 1.32 11.49
C ARG A 92 -0.54 0.55 11.95
N ALA A 93 -0.58 -0.04 13.15
CA ALA A 93 0.51 -0.87 13.68
C ALA A 93 0.73 -2.16 12.88
N GLU A 94 -0.34 -2.85 12.51
CA GLU A 94 -0.25 -4.05 11.66
C GLU A 94 0.34 -3.72 10.29
N PHE A 95 -0.04 -2.60 9.69
CA PHE A 95 0.57 -2.14 8.44
C PHE A 95 2.08 -1.90 8.58
N CYS A 96 2.52 -1.19 9.63
CA CYS A 96 3.95 -1.01 9.91
C CYS A 96 4.68 -2.34 10.08
N GLN A 97 4.04 -3.32 10.75
CA GLN A 97 4.61 -4.65 10.90
C GLN A 97 4.74 -5.37 9.55
N MET A 98 3.73 -5.29 8.68
CA MET A 98 3.77 -5.91 7.36
C MET A 98 4.89 -5.31 6.50
N LEU A 99 4.99 -3.98 6.42
CA LEU A 99 6.03 -3.30 5.64
C LEU A 99 7.45 -3.68 6.06
N THR A 100 7.70 -3.79 7.37
CA THR A 100 9.04 -4.11 7.89
C THR A 100 9.39 -5.60 7.81
N LYS A 101 8.39 -6.50 7.76
CA LYS A 101 8.62 -7.96 7.71
C LYS A 101 8.74 -8.53 6.30
N ILE A 102 8.08 -7.92 5.31
CA ILE A 102 8.15 -8.39 3.92
C ILE A 102 9.59 -8.25 3.42
N SER A 103 10.21 -9.38 3.05
CA SER A 103 11.63 -9.43 2.76
C SER A 103 12.05 -8.58 1.55
N SER A 104 11.19 -8.47 0.54
CA SER A 104 11.42 -7.65 -0.65
C SER A 104 11.42 -6.15 -0.35
N TYR A 105 10.82 -5.71 0.75
CA TYR A 105 10.80 -4.31 1.15
C TYR A 105 12.00 -3.91 2.02
N LYS A 106 12.80 -4.86 2.48
CA LYS A 106 13.96 -4.57 3.35
C LYS A 106 15.00 -3.70 2.65
N SER A 107 15.34 -3.99 1.40
CA SER A 107 16.31 -3.18 0.64
C SER A 107 15.77 -1.77 0.38
N LEU A 108 14.48 -1.64 0.04
CA LEU A 108 13.81 -0.36 -0.16
C LEU A 108 13.82 0.47 1.13
N LEU A 109 13.42 -0.11 2.26
CA LEU A 109 13.48 0.56 3.56
C LEU A 109 14.91 0.98 3.95
N ASN A 110 15.92 0.15 3.65
CA ASN A 110 17.31 0.49 3.95
C ASN A 110 17.86 1.60 3.05
N ALA A 111 17.36 1.73 1.83
CA ALA A 111 17.73 2.81 0.91
C ALA A 111 17.12 4.17 1.33
N LEU A 112 16.02 4.15 2.08
CA LEU A 112 15.43 5.37 2.62
C LEU A 112 16.16 5.82 3.89
N PRO A 113 16.70 7.06 3.91
CA PRO A 113 17.36 7.59 5.10
C PRO A 113 16.35 7.74 6.23
N ALA A 114 16.79 7.44 7.46
CA ALA A 114 16.06 7.87 8.64
C ALA A 114 16.30 9.38 8.80
N SER A 115 15.28 10.19 8.49
CA SER A 115 15.33 11.65 8.46
C SER A 115 14.98 12.27 9.80
N GLU A 116 14.29 11.56 10.68
CA GLU A 116 13.70 12.11 11.90
C GLU A 116 13.78 11.13 13.09
N ASN A 117 13.62 11.66 14.30
CA ASN A 117 13.49 10.86 15.53
C ASN A 117 12.12 11.12 16.17
N TYR A 118 11.07 10.53 15.60
CA TYR A 118 9.72 10.70 16.13
C TYR A 118 9.58 10.05 17.50
N ILE A 119 8.85 10.71 18.39
CA ILE A 119 8.49 10.21 19.71
C ILE A 119 6.97 10.29 19.82
N TYR A 120 6.33 9.17 20.15
CA TYR A 120 4.89 9.10 20.35
C TYR A 120 4.57 8.60 21.76
N THR A 121 3.65 9.28 22.44
CA THR A 121 3.29 9.00 23.83
C THR A 121 2.46 7.71 23.97
N ASP A 122 1.78 7.29 22.91
CA ASP A 122 0.85 6.16 22.88
C ASP A 122 1.46 4.83 22.40
N ILE A 123 2.77 4.79 22.10
CA ILE A 123 3.44 3.55 21.66
C ILE A 123 4.44 2.98 22.68
N GLY A 124 4.56 3.58 23.87
CA GLY A 124 5.60 3.28 24.85
C GLY A 124 5.80 1.80 25.14
N ASN A 125 4.69 1.08 25.37
CA ASN A 125 4.61 -0.37 25.62
C ASN A 125 3.94 -1.14 24.48
N HIS A 126 3.71 -0.49 23.33
CA HIS A 126 2.99 -1.11 22.22
C HIS A 126 3.87 -2.14 21.51
N TRP A 127 3.31 -3.31 21.18
CA TRP A 127 4.08 -4.43 20.60
C TRP A 127 4.76 -4.07 19.27
N ALA A 128 4.17 -3.12 18.51
CA ALA A 128 4.66 -2.65 17.22
C ALA A 128 5.61 -1.43 17.31
N LYS A 129 6.03 -1.02 18.52
CA LYS A 129 6.79 0.22 18.72
C LYS A 129 8.01 0.34 17.79
N LYS A 130 8.77 -0.74 17.66
CA LYS A 130 9.98 -0.76 16.83
C LYS A 130 9.64 -0.55 15.35
N GLU A 131 8.62 -1.24 14.86
CA GLU A 131 8.17 -1.15 13.47
C GLU A 131 7.58 0.23 13.17
N ILE A 132 6.78 0.78 14.08
CA ILE A 132 6.23 2.13 13.98
C ILE A 132 7.36 3.15 13.84
N LEU A 133 8.35 3.14 14.74
CA LEU A 133 9.48 4.06 14.66
C LEU A 133 10.32 3.86 13.38
N THR A 134 10.48 2.62 12.92
CA THR A 134 11.20 2.32 11.67
C THR A 134 10.53 2.99 10.46
N ILE A 135 9.20 2.96 10.41
CA ILE A 135 8.38 3.52 9.33
C ILE A 135 8.25 5.04 9.45
N SER A 136 7.97 5.57 10.65
CA SER A 136 7.82 7.01 10.88
C SER A 136 9.13 7.75 10.67
N ASN A 137 10.27 7.24 11.13
CA ASN A 137 11.57 7.92 10.97
C ASN A 137 12.02 8.03 9.50
N ARG A 138 11.33 7.36 8.57
CA ARG A 138 11.54 7.48 7.12
C ARG A 138 10.41 8.26 6.42
N ASN A 139 9.51 8.88 7.19
CA ASN A 139 8.36 9.65 6.72
C ASN A 139 7.34 8.84 5.88
N LEU A 140 7.28 7.51 6.01
CA LEU A 140 6.28 6.69 5.29
C LEU A 140 4.88 6.78 5.93
N LEU A 141 4.82 6.83 7.26
CA LEU A 141 3.55 6.94 8.01
C LEU A 141 3.78 7.71 9.30
N LEU A 142 3.02 8.78 9.49
CA LEU A 142 3.18 9.73 10.60
C LEU A 142 1.94 9.75 11.49
N GLY A 143 2.17 10.07 12.77
CA GLY A 143 1.11 10.41 13.73
C GLY A 143 0.62 11.85 13.59
N ILE A 144 -0.27 12.24 14.50
CA ILE A 144 -0.76 13.61 14.63
C ILE A 144 -0.30 14.12 16.00
N GLY A 145 0.50 15.19 16.01
CA GLY A 145 1.12 15.69 17.23
C GLY A 145 2.03 14.62 17.86
N ASP A 146 1.82 14.34 19.14
CA ASP A 146 2.57 13.36 19.92
C ASP A 146 1.95 11.95 19.91
N ARG A 147 0.92 11.70 19.10
CA ARG A 147 0.20 10.42 19.06
C ARG A 147 0.28 9.74 17.71
N PHE A 148 0.65 8.46 17.69
CA PHE A 148 0.67 7.66 16.47
C PHE A 148 -0.68 7.02 16.15
N SER A 149 -1.50 6.72 17.16
CA SER A 149 -2.75 5.96 17.06
C SER A 149 -2.55 4.55 16.48
N PRO A 150 -1.76 3.68 17.12
CA PRO A 150 -1.34 2.40 16.54
C PRO A 150 -2.50 1.42 16.23
N ASP A 151 -3.53 1.42 17.07
CA ASP A 151 -4.68 0.50 16.95
C ASP A 151 -5.83 1.06 16.10
N ALA A 152 -5.70 2.29 15.59
CA ALA A 152 -6.68 2.85 14.68
C ALA A 152 -6.55 2.19 13.30
N PRO A 153 -7.67 2.01 12.56
CA PRO A 153 -7.61 1.54 11.18
C PRO A 153 -6.75 2.45 10.30
N ILE A 154 -5.92 1.85 9.44
CA ILE A 154 -5.17 2.63 8.43
C ILE A 154 -6.06 2.98 7.25
N THR A 155 -5.96 4.21 6.75
CA THR A 155 -6.75 4.66 5.61
C THR A 155 -6.12 4.31 4.27
N ARG A 156 -6.92 4.27 3.21
CA ARG A 156 -6.44 4.04 1.84
C ARG A 156 -5.42 5.08 1.40
N GLY A 157 -5.65 6.34 1.77
CA GLY A 157 -4.75 7.47 1.53
C GLY A 157 -3.39 7.30 2.19
N GLU A 158 -3.37 6.85 3.46
CA GLU A 158 -2.13 6.58 4.18
C GLU A 158 -1.34 5.43 3.56
N VAL A 159 -2.03 4.37 3.10
CA VAL A 159 -1.38 3.24 2.42
C VAL A 159 -0.73 3.68 1.11
N VAL A 160 -1.42 4.44 0.25
CA VAL A 160 -0.83 4.85 -1.04
C VAL A 160 0.37 5.76 -0.85
N HIS A 161 0.31 6.68 0.11
CA HIS A 161 1.44 7.54 0.45
C HIS A 161 2.64 6.72 0.92
N ALA A 162 2.44 5.84 1.90
CA ALA A 162 3.50 5.00 2.44
C ALA A 162 4.14 4.10 1.37
N VAL A 163 3.33 3.52 0.47
CA VAL A 163 3.81 2.68 -0.63
C VAL A 163 4.59 3.53 -1.65
N ASN A 164 4.08 4.66 -2.09
CA ASN A 164 4.80 5.50 -3.05
C ASN A 164 6.16 5.95 -2.48
N MET A 165 6.17 6.41 -1.22
CA MET A 165 7.41 6.80 -0.54
C MET A 165 8.38 5.62 -0.38
N LEU A 166 7.89 4.41 -0.07
CA LEU A 166 8.71 3.20 0.01
C LEU A 166 9.47 2.92 -1.30
N TYR A 167 8.83 3.18 -2.44
CA TYR A 167 9.42 3.00 -3.77
C TYR A 167 10.19 4.24 -4.26
N GLY A 168 10.52 5.18 -3.37
CA GLY A 168 11.36 6.34 -3.64
C GLY A 168 10.67 7.40 -4.51
N TYR A 169 9.36 7.55 -4.38
CA TYR A 169 8.60 8.52 -5.15
C TYR A 169 8.99 9.97 -4.83
N ASN A 170 9.42 10.68 -5.87
CA ASN A 170 9.62 12.12 -5.91
C ASN A 170 9.61 12.51 -7.41
N PRO A 171 8.44 12.79 -7.99
CA PRO A 171 8.30 12.93 -9.43
C PRO A 171 8.93 14.24 -9.92
N SER A 172 9.46 14.26 -11.13
CA SER A 172 9.64 15.52 -11.84
C SER A 172 8.28 16.14 -12.19
N TYR A 173 8.28 17.43 -12.55
CA TYR A 173 7.08 18.08 -13.09
C TYR A 173 6.53 17.34 -14.32
N LEU A 174 7.41 16.85 -15.20
CA LEU A 174 7.03 16.14 -16.41
C LEU A 174 6.46 14.75 -16.11
N GLU A 175 7.05 14.02 -15.16
CA GLU A 175 6.53 12.73 -14.68
C GLU A 175 5.11 12.90 -14.12
N LEU A 176 4.89 13.89 -13.26
CA LEU A 176 3.57 14.14 -12.68
C LEU A 176 2.55 14.60 -13.73
N ALA A 177 2.95 15.42 -14.71
CA ALA A 177 2.07 15.83 -15.80
C ALA A 177 1.65 14.64 -16.68
N HIS A 178 2.59 13.71 -16.97
CA HIS A 178 2.29 12.48 -17.70
C HIS A 178 1.30 11.61 -16.94
N ILE A 179 1.55 11.36 -15.64
CA ILE A 179 0.66 10.59 -14.77
C ILE A 179 -0.73 11.23 -14.72
N SER A 180 -0.81 12.55 -14.57
CA SER A 180 -2.09 13.30 -14.53
C SER A 180 -2.86 13.17 -15.85
N THR A 181 -2.16 13.16 -16.98
CA THR A 181 -2.75 12.98 -18.31
C THR A 181 -3.34 11.58 -18.45
N LEU A 182 -2.60 10.54 -18.02
CA LEU A 182 -3.11 9.17 -18.01
C LEU A 182 -4.30 9.01 -17.05
N TYR A 183 -4.22 9.60 -15.86
CA TYR A 183 -5.32 9.61 -14.90
C TYR A 183 -6.59 10.19 -15.52
N ASN A 184 -6.53 11.40 -16.06
CA ASN A 184 -7.69 12.08 -16.65
C ASN A 184 -8.28 11.35 -17.88
N LYS A 185 -7.50 10.48 -18.51
CA LYS A 185 -7.98 9.65 -19.63
C LYS A 185 -8.83 8.46 -19.16
N TYR A 186 -8.52 7.88 -18.02
CA TYR A 186 -9.11 6.62 -17.56
C TYR A 186 -10.00 6.76 -16.32
N TYR A 187 -9.83 7.83 -15.54
CA TYR A 187 -10.47 8.02 -14.24
C TYR A 187 -10.91 9.47 -14.04
N SER A 188 -11.91 9.65 -13.17
CA SER A 188 -12.37 10.95 -12.70
C SER A 188 -13.01 10.80 -11.32
N PHE A 189 -12.18 10.52 -10.31
CA PHE A 189 -12.64 10.41 -8.92
C PHE A 189 -12.98 11.79 -8.36
N ARG A 190 -14.22 11.93 -7.88
CA ARG A 190 -14.77 13.21 -7.41
C ARG A 190 -14.30 13.57 -6.01
N ASP A 191 -13.95 12.56 -5.21
CA ASP A 191 -13.68 12.65 -3.78
C ASP A 191 -12.21 12.89 -3.42
N ILE A 192 -11.34 13.04 -4.43
CA ILE A 192 -9.91 13.26 -4.21
C ILE A 192 -9.46 14.70 -4.46
N SER A 193 -10.33 15.54 -5.04
CA SER A 193 -10.00 16.93 -5.33
C SER A 193 -9.69 17.70 -4.04
N GLY A 194 -8.53 18.35 -3.97
CA GLY A 194 -8.05 19.03 -2.76
C GLY A 194 -7.59 18.11 -1.63
N HIS A 195 -7.61 16.79 -1.81
CA HIS A 195 -7.16 15.85 -0.81
C HIS A 195 -5.62 15.86 -0.71
N LYS A 196 -5.08 15.78 0.51
CA LYS A 196 -3.61 15.82 0.75
C LYS A 196 -2.83 14.71 0.03
N TYR A 197 -3.49 13.59 -0.26
CA TYR A 197 -2.91 12.46 -1.00
C TYR A 197 -3.29 12.43 -2.49
N TYR A 198 -3.78 13.53 -3.08
CA TYR A 198 -4.23 13.54 -4.48
C TYR A 198 -3.20 12.93 -5.45
N ASN A 199 -1.95 13.39 -5.40
CA ASN A 199 -0.88 12.88 -6.27
C ASN A 199 -0.59 11.40 -6.00
N ASP A 200 -0.55 11.00 -4.73
CA ASP A 200 -0.32 9.61 -4.35
C ASP A 200 -1.41 8.68 -4.88
N ILE A 201 -2.66 9.14 -4.84
CA ILE A 201 -3.83 8.40 -5.29
C ILE A 201 -3.80 8.19 -6.80
N ILE A 202 -3.59 9.25 -7.60
CA ILE A 202 -3.59 9.12 -9.06
C ILE A 202 -2.49 8.17 -9.54
N ILE A 203 -1.35 8.12 -8.84
CA ILE A 203 -0.27 7.16 -9.09
C ILE A 203 -0.68 5.75 -8.76
N SER A 204 -1.32 5.56 -7.61
CA SER A 204 -1.68 4.22 -7.16
C SER A 204 -2.59 3.49 -8.16
N VAL A 205 -3.38 4.22 -8.96
CA VAL A 205 -4.31 3.67 -9.95
C VAL A 205 -3.79 3.70 -11.40
N ILE A 206 -2.73 4.46 -11.70
CA ILE A 206 -2.10 4.54 -13.02
C ILE A 206 -0.78 3.78 -13.10
N GLY A 207 0.00 3.80 -12.02
CA GLY A 207 1.37 3.35 -11.95
C GLY A 207 2.35 4.51 -11.76
N MET A 208 3.60 4.18 -11.38
CA MET A 208 4.68 5.12 -11.22
C MET A 208 5.53 5.15 -12.48
N TYR A 209 5.70 6.34 -13.05
CA TYR A 209 6.44 6.55 -14.30
C TYR A 209 7.69 7.40 -14.04
N ARG A 210 8.79 7.05 -14.71
CA ARG A 210 10.03 7.82 -14.74
C ARG A 210 10.39 8.27 -16.14
N GLU A 211 11.00 9.43 -16.25
CA GLU A 211 11.60 9.86 -17.51
C GLU A 211 12.75 8.92 -17.88
N LYS A 212 12.77 8.48 -19.15
CA LYS A 212 13.89 7.71 -19.69
C LYS A 212 15.07 8.66 -19.89
N ILE A 213 16.14 8.41 -19.16
CA ILE A 213 17.42 9.08 -19.41
C ILE A 213 18.02 8.38 -20.63
N ASN A 214 18.10 9.10 -21.75
CA ASN A 214 18.79 8.63 -22.96
C ASN A 214 20.31 8.56 -22.74
#